data_AF-A0A3L7SYS8-F1
#
_entry.id   AF-A0A3L7SYS8-F1
#
_cell.length_a   1.000
_cell.length_b   1.000
_cell.length_c   1.000
_cell.angle_alpha   90.00
_cell.angle_beta   90.00
_cell.angle_gamma   90.00
#
_symmetry.space_group_name_H-M   'P 1'
#
loop_
_entity.id
_entity.type
_entity.pdbx_description
1 polymer ?
#
loop_
_entity_poly.entity_id
_entity_poly.type
_entity_poly.pdbx_seq_one_letter_code
_entity_poly.pdbx_strand_id
1 'polypeptide(L)'
;MVVDECRGQFDRSRRRKNCADESWQSRVAPRECRVVGQPRRSCEQRSEWPRGCANRRAHTDCTAGVDYWIQRAPRARTDRVWRGRAAATKGTLMRWMRCVVMIAIALLLALLVREYSHAPSEIANAPHLFIPQGSIDPERVDDVRLDRDGKQFHFERRGASWWQTEPVEHPVDGWAVRQIVSRLLKTESVRTVTVASTGPSAEATLANAGFAPCAGRIEIREASLEIGAAAKTTVVELGKRSLAGRAYARVIEPSNAVDSFEVVDSTLHEYALERDPKDFRRRELFVDLGQVDRVTLSTGAANNGGEFVLSRVGREFQIDAPIHSRADRVACEELADALKRARSTGFIVDKPLELAVYGLAPAVAKLTVESGGHSTSLLIGSEVSIGAQDRFGLIEGSESVVRLSAVDLASIVPKIEQLLDAVATSVRARDVGAIEIVSADGRILLRRESASWTATVTSAADAASPQRVGTVDASAVDRLLAALSMTRAGSVEIAAYPIASERARVTLLGFANEPLDTVRIARGVSSGGFILENGDGVLRIHGAIDLPIDVSELRFVAAPQETTP
;
A
#
# COMPACT_ATOMS: atom_id res chain seq x y z
N MET A 1 -21.32 -20.16 -42.59
CA MET A 1 -22.78 -20.20 -42.31
C MET A 1 -22.95 -20.36 -40.81
N VAL A 2 -23.88 -19.65 -40.18
CA VAL A 2 -24.45 -19.89 -38.82
C VAL A 2 -23.37 -20.20 -37.74
N VAL A 3 -22.86 -19.29 -36.91
CA VAL A 3 -23.42 -18.04 -36.31
C VAL A 3 -24.71 -18.28 -35.53
N ASP A 4 -24.62 -18.18 -34.20
CA ASP A 4 -25.75 -17.71 -33.38
C ASP A 4 -25.23 -16.92 -32.16
N GLU A 5 -25.92 -15.85 -31.80
CA GLU A 5 -25.61 -14.99 -30.64
C GLU A 5 -26.62 -15.26 -29.51
N CYS A 6 -26.24 -15.05 -28.25
CA CYS A 6 -27.20 -14.85 -27.17
C CYS A 6 -26.75 -13.72 -26.23
N ARG A 7 -27.20 -12.49 -26.54
CA ARG A 7 -27.11 -11.31 -25.66
C ARG A 7 -28.29 -11.27 -24.69
N GLY A 8 -28.00 -11.23 -23.39
CA GLY A 8 -28.99 -10.93 -22.35
C GLY A 8 -28.87 -9.50 -21.83
N GLN A 9 -29.62 -8.55 -22.40
CA GLN A 9 -29.83 -7.24 -21.78
C GLN A 9 -30.94 -7.34 -20.72
N PHE A 10 -30.79 -6.60 -19.60
CA PHE A 10 -31.90 -6.31 -18.70
C PHE A 10 -31.93 -4.82 -18.30
N ASP A 11 -33.13 -4.30 -18.12
CA ASP A 11 -33.45 -2.86 -18.24
C ASP A 11 -33.32 -2.06 -16.92
N ARG A 12 -33.10 -0.74 -17.06
CA ARG A 12 -33.09 0.26 -15.98
C ARG A 12 -34.34 1.16 -16.03
N SER A 13 -35.48 0.72 -15.49
CA SER A 13 -36.70 1.55 -15.43
C SER A 13 -37.20 1.89 -14.01
N ARG A 14 -36.80 3.09 -13.56
CA ARG A 14 -37.54 4.07 -12.72
C ARG A 14 -38.63 3.56 -11.74
N ARG A 15 -38.44 3.85 -10.45
CA ARG A 15 -39.51 4.46 -9.62
C ARG A 15 -38.98 5.65 -8.80
N ARG A 16 -39.67 6.80 -8.93
CA ARG A 16 -39.59 7.99 -8.06
C ARG A 16 -41.01 8.34 -7.64
N LYS A 17 -41.26 8.49 -6.34
CA LYS A 17 -42.42 9.09 -5.62
C LYS A 17 -42.26 8.67 -4.14
N ASN A 18 -42.52 9.49 -3.12
CA ASN A 18 -42.73 10.95 -3.07
C ASN A 18 -42.30 11.43 -1.66
N CYS A 19 -42.08 12.72 -1.46
CA CYS A 19 -41.87 13.29 -0.13
C CYS A 19 -43.19 13.49 0.61
N ALA A 20 -43.19 13.29 1.93
CA ALA A 20 -44.07 13.96 2.89
C ALA A 20 -43.35 14.02 4.25
N ASP A 21 -43.55 15.12 4.95
CA ASP A 21 -42.93 15.49 6.23
C ASP A 21 -43.10 14.47 7.36
N GLU A 22 -42.07 14.38 8.21
CA GLU A 22 -42.29 14.61 9.64
C GLU A 22 -41.03 15.20 10.29
N SER A 23 -41.20 16.01 11.34
CA SER A 23 -40.08 16.65 12.03
C SER A 23 -40.41 16.83 13.51
N TRP A 24 -39.45 16.56 14.41
CA TRP A 24 -39.07 17.43 15.54
C TRP A 24 -38.02 16.77 16.50
N GLN A 25 -37.38 17.65 17.28
CA GLN A 25 -36.58 17.40 18.50
C GLN A 25 -35.30 16.54 18.44
N SER A 26 -34.18 17.28 18.43
CA SER A 26 -32.89 16.85 18.98
C SER A 26 -32.94 16.59 20.50
N ARG A 27 -32.16 15.59 20.95
CA ARG A 27 -31.63 15.53 22.32
C ARG A 27 -30.20 15.00 22.29
N VAL A 28 -29.24 15.83 22.68
CA VAL A 28 -27.85 15.43 22.96
C VAL A 28 -27.62 15.66 24.46
N ALA A 29 -27.15 14.63 25.17
CA ALA A 29 -26.83 14.72 26.59
C ALA A 29 -25.31 14.57 26.78
N PRO A 30 -24.65 15.46 27.54
CA PRO A 30 -23.23 15.31 27.86
C PRO A 30 -23.01 14.22 28.93
N ARG A 31 -21.79 13.68 28.98
CA ARG A 31 -21.29 12.92 30.14
C ARG A 31 -20.00 13.55 30.64
N GLU A 32 -19.97 13.85 31.93
CA GLU A 32 -18.81 14.41 32.62
C GLU A 32 -17.74 13.33 32.82
N CYS A 33 -16.46 13.71 32.72
CA CYS A 33 -15.35 12.87 33.14
C CYS A 33 -14.83 13.33 34.50
N ARG A 34 -14.91 12.47 35.52
CA ARG A 34 -14.52 12.75 36.90
C ARG A 34 -13.19 12.06 37.21
N VAL A 35 -12.13 12.83 37.43
CA VAL A 35 -10.80 12.30 37.78
C VAL A 35 -10.73 12.00 39.28
N VAL A 36 -10.24 10.81 39.63
CA VAL A 36 -9.87 10.39 40.99
C VAL A 36 -8.39 10.00 40.96
N GLY A 37 -7.61 10.30 41.99
CA GLY A 37 -6.14 10.27 41.90
C GLY A 37 -5.40 9.50 42.99
N GLN A 38 -4.20 9.05 42.62
CA GLN A 38 -3.06 8.69 43.49
C GLN A 38 -3.23 7.47 44.43
N PRO A 39 -2.16 6.95 45.10
CA PRO A 39 -0.75 7.38 45.09
C PRO A 39 0.32 6.28 44.84
N ARG A 40 1.56 6.76 44.54
CA ARG A 40 2.89 6.21 44.91
C ARG A 40 3.24 4.73 44.69
N ARG A 41 4.40 4.52 44.04
CA ARG A 41 5.57 3.84 44.65
C ARG A 41 6.87 4.46 44.13
N SER A 42 7.97 4.23 44.86
CA SER A 42 9.28 4.82 44.64
C SER A 42 10.37 3.76 44.71
N CYS A 43 11.48 3.96 43.98
CA CYS A 43 12.76 3.30 44.21
C CYS A 43 13.90 4.29 43.98
N GLU A 44 14.99 4.05 44.70
CA GLU A 44 16.29 4.74 44.58
C GLU A 44 17.06 4.15 43.35
N GLN A 45 18.31 4.51 42.99
CA GLN A 45 19.43 4.96 43.83
C GLN A 45 20.61 5.52 42.99
N ARG A 46 21.49 6.31 43.65
CA ARG A 46 22.93 6.63 43.38
C ARG A 46 23.43 6.64 41.91
N SER A 47 23.91 7.74 41.30
CA SER A 47 24.98 8.72 41.64
C SER A 47 26.41 8.31 41.24
N GLU A 48 27.01 9.01 40.27
CA GLU A 48 28.36 9.61 40.36
C GLU A 48 28.68 10.53 39.15
N TRP A 49 29.82 11.25 39.21
CA TRP A 49 30.33 12.27 38.27
C TRP A 49 31.83 11.95 38.00
N PRO A 50 32.50 12.35 36.88
CA PRO A 50 32.63 13.78 36.54
C PRO A 50 32.93 14.24 35.07
N ARG A 51 32.61 15.52 34.82
CA ARG A 51 33.29 16.51 33.93
C ARG A 51 33.37 16.24 32.40
N GLY A 52 32.66 17.08 31.63
CA GLY A 52 32.93 17.42 30.23
C GLY A 52 32.49 18.86 29.94
N CYS A 53 33.29 19.65 29.20
CA CYS A 53 33.19 21.11 29.18
C CYS A 53 32.17 21.73 28.18
N ALA A 54 31.97 23.03 28.37
CA ALA A 54 31.62 24.06 27.37
C ALA A 54 30.14 24.43 27.11
N ASN A 55 29.73 25.50 27.81
CA ASN A 55 29.07 26.69 27.28
C ASN A 55 27.73 26.56 26.50
N ARG A 56 26.64 26.87 27.20
CA ARG A 56 25.42 27.45 26.62
C ARG A 56 24.84 28.45 27.63
N ARG A 57 24.47 29.66 27.19
CA ARG A 57 23.66 30.61 27.97
C ARG A 57 22.47 31.05 27.14
N ALA A 58 21.28 31.00 27.74
CA ALA A 58 20.03 31.51 27.20
C ALA A 58 19.13 31.86 28.39
N HIS A 59 18.23 32.85 28.22
CA HIS A 59 17.32 33.35 29.25
C HIS A 59 18.01 33.99 30.48
N THR A 60 17.37 34.81 31.31
CA THR A 60 15.96 35.29 31.35
C THR A 60 15.99 36.85 31.50
N ASP A 61 14.96 37.66 31.79
CA ASP A 61 13.63 37.43 32.40
C ASP A 61 12.59 38.50 31.99
N CYS A 62 11.35 38.31 32.43
CA CYS A 62 10.21 39.20 32.18
C CYS A 62 10.15 40.40 33.14
N THR A 63 9.54 41.52 32.69
CA THR A 63 8.60 42.32 33.51
C THR A 63 7.83 43.33 32.66
N ALA A 64 6.70 43.83 33.15
CA ALA A 64 5.81 44.76 32.44
C ALA A 64 5.97 46.21 32.93
N GLY A 65 5.62 47.18 32.08
CA GLY A 65 5.59 48.62 32.38
C GLY A 65 5.11 49.42 31.18
N VAL A 66 4.41 50.54 31.40
CA VAL A 66 3.71 51.34 30.37
C VAL A 66 4.07 52.84 30.53
N ASP A 67 3.79 53.62 29.48
CA ASP A 67 3.68 55.10 29.42
C ASP A 67 4.92 56.00 29.11
N TYR A 68 4.95 56.44 27.83
CA TYR A 68 4.82 57.85 27.35
C TYR A 68 6.01 58.87 27.33
N TRP A 69 5.83 59.87 26.44
CA TRP A 69 6.46 61.22 26.32
C TRP A 69 7.81 61.46 25.57
N ILE A 70 7.69 61.61 24.24
CA ILE A 70 8.12 62.77 23.39
C ILE A 70 9.40 63.59 23.74
N GLN A 71 10.32 63.72 22.74
CA GLN A 71 10.91 65.00 22.23
C GLN A 71 11.75 64.76 20.95
N ARG A 72 11.45 65.39 19.79
CA ARG A 72 11.85 66.73 19.24
C ARG A 72 13.24 66.82 18.54
N ALA A 73 13.19 67.00 17.21
CA ALA A 73 13.91 68.02 16.37
C ALA A 73 15.47 68.11 16.39
N PRO A 74 16.16 68.78 15.41
CA PRO A 74 15.68 69.72 14.37
C PRO A 74 16.23 69.49 12.92
N ARG A 75 16.05 70.48 12.03
CA ARG A 75 16.60 70.58 10.66
C ARG A 75 17.35 71.91 10.43
N ALA A 76 18.32 71.92 9.52
CA ALA A 76 18.81 73.11 8.77
C ALA A 76 18.79 72.75 7.25
N ARG A 77 18.65 73.64 6.24
CA ARG A 77 19.13 75.01 5.96
C ARG A 77 20.65 75.11 5.70
N THR A 78 21.12 76.01 4.84
CA THR A 78 20.43 77.04 4.00
C THR A 78 20.26 76.53 2.54
N ASP A 79 20.40 77.16 1.36
CA ASP A 79 20.52 78.53 0.74
C ASP A 79 20.34 78.32 -0.81
N ARG A 80 20.38 79.28 -1.77
CA ARG A 80 19.83 80.65 -1.94
C ARG A 80 20.17 81.16 -3.36
N VAL A 81 19.19 81.59 -4.16
CA VAL A 81 19.41 82.30 -5.45
C VAL A 81 18.52 83.57 -5.53
N TRP A 82 19.04 84.63 -6.15
CA TRP A 82 18.47 85.99 -6.15
C TRP A 82 17.51 86.27 -7.31
N ARG A 83 16.65 87.29 -7.13
CA ARG A 83 15.87 87.91 -8.22
C ARG A 83 16.62 89.11 -8.82
N GLY A 84 16.93 89.07 -10.11
CA GLY A 84 17.40 90.23 -10.89
C GLY A 84 16.24 90.93 -11.60
N ARG A 85 16.35 92.25 -11.84
CA ARG A 85 15.33 93.03 -12.57
C ARG A 85 15.55 92.96 -14.07
N ALA A 86 14.47 93.03 -14.85
CA ALA A 86 14.55 93.17 -16.30
C ALA A 86 15.02 94.59 -16.70
N ALA A 87 15.85 94.67 -17.73
CA ALA A 87 16.16 95.89 -18.47
C ALA A 87 15.85 95.64 -19.95
N ALA A 88 15.25 96.61 -20.64
CA ALA A 88 14.78 96.46 -22.01
C ALA A 88 15.73 97.14 -23.00
N THR A 89 16.38 96.37 -23.87
CA THR A 89 17.13 96.86 -25.03
C THR A 89 16.77 96.07 -26.30
N LYS A 90 16.85 96.75 -27.45
CA LYS A 90 16.38 96.25 -28.76
C LYS A 90 17.43 95.31 -29.38
N GLY A 91 16.96 94.28 -30.10
CA GLY A 91 17.84 93.27 -30.72
C GLY A 91 17.12 92.33 -31.70
N THR A 92 16.25 92.86 -32.55
CA THR A 92 15.37 92.08 -33.44
C THR A 92 16.05 91.69 -34.76
N LEU A 93 16.91 90.67 -34.73
CA LEU A 93 17.26 89.86 -35.91
C LEU A 93 17.56 88.41 -35.50
N MET A 94 17.51 87.47 -36.44
CA MET A 94 17.86 86.04 -36.23
C MET A 94 17.11 85.31 -35.09
N ARG A 95 15.78 85.47 -35.02
CA ARG A 95 14.88 84.51 -34.34
C ARG A 95 14.46 83.35 -35.25
N TRP A 96 14.07 83.61 -36.50
CA TRP A 96 13.50 82.57 -37.39
C TRP A 96 14.49 81.44 -37.74
N MET A 97 15.75 81.76 -38.07
CA MET A 97 16.78 80.76 -38.35
C MET A 97 17.01 79.78 -37.19
N ARG A 98 16.91 80.23 -35.93
CA ARG A 98 17.04 79.35 -34.75
C ARG A 98 15.89 78.35 -34.67
N CYS A 99 14.67 78.73 -35.04
CA CYS A 99 13.54 77.80 -35.14
C CYS A 99 13.77 76.77 -36.26
N VAL A 100 14.25 77.20 -37.43
CA VAL A 100 14.53 76.29 -38.57
C VAL A 100 15.60 75.25 -38.20
N VAL A 101 16.70 75.66 -37.56
CA VAL A 101 17.76 74.73 -37.11
C VAL A 101 17.24 73.75 -36.06
N MET A 102 16.44 74.22 -35.08
CA MET A 102 15.82 73.33 -34.09
C MET A 102 14.85 72.32 -34.72
N ILE A 103 14.06 72.73 -35.72
CA ILE A 103 13.17 71.84 -36.46
C ILE A 103 13.96 70.82 -37.29
N ALA A 104 15.06 71.23 -37.94
CA ALA A 104 15.93 70.32 -38.67
C ALA A 104 16.60 69.28 -37.76
N ILE A 105 17.07 69.69 -36.56
CA ILE A 105 17.64 68.77 -35.56
C ILE A 105 16.55 67.84 -35.00
N ALA A 106 15.34 68.34 -34.74
CA ALA A 106 14.22 67.52 -34.29
C ALA A 106 13.78 66.49 -35.36
N LEU A 107 13.79 66.87 -36.65
CA LEU A 107 13.53 65.96 -37.77
C LEU A 107 14.65 64.93 -37.95
N LEU A 108 15.92 65.32 -37.81
CA LEU A 108 17.05 64.39 -37.85
C LEU A 108 17.00 63.38 -36.70
N LEU A 109 16.66 63.84 -35.48
CA LEU A 109 16.44 62.97 -34.32
C LEU A 109 15.21 62.07 -34.52
N ALA A 110 14.11 62.58 -35.06
CA ALA A 110 12.93 61.78 -35.37
C ALA A 110 13.21 60.72 -36.46
N LEU A 111 14.05 61.03 -37.45
CA LEU A 111 14.53 60.07 -38.44
C LEU A 111 15.46 59.04 -37.81
N LEU A 112 16.46 59.43 -37.02
CA LEU A 112 17.35 58.50 -36.30
C LEU A 112 16.59 57.58 -35.33
N VAL A 113 15.60 58.11 -34.60
CA VAL A 113 14.71 57.32 -33.74
C VAL A 113 13.84 56.38 -34.58
N ARG A 114 13.35 56.83 -35.75
CA ARG A 114 12.59 55.99 -36.67
C ARG A 114 13.44 54.85 -37.24
N GLU A 115 14.67 55.14 -37.68
CA GLU A 115 15.65 54.16 -38.17
C GLU A 115 15.95 53.10 -37.08
N TYR A 116 16.25 53.53 -35.84
CA TYR A 116 16.45 52.64 -34.71
C TYR A 116 15.18 51.87 -34.30
N SER A 117 13.98 52.45 -34.47
CA SER A 117 12.72 51.78 -34.19
C SER A 117 12.29 50.76 -35.25
N HIS A 118 12.95 50.74 -36.41
CA HIS A 118 12.69 49.79 -37.50
C HIS A 118 13.63 48.58 -37.48
N ALA A 119 14.21 48.27 -36.32
CA ALA A 119 14.78 46.96 -36.01
C ALA A 119 14.15 46.28 -34.78
N PRO A 120 12.81 46.15 -34.69
CA PRO A 120 12.21 45.18 -33.78
C PRO A 120 12.51 43.80 -34.35
N SER A 121 13.59 43.18 -33.87
CA SER A 121 13.60 41.72 -33.84
C SER A 121 12.48 41.31 -32.89
N GLU A 122 11.48 40.59 -33.39
CA GLU A 122 10.45 39.96 -32.57
C GLU A 122 11.09 38.81 -31.78
N ILE A 123 11.86 39.16 -30.75
CA ILE A 123 12.36 38.18 -29.79
C ILE A 123 11.14 37.69 -29.02
N ALA A 124 10.70 36.47 -29.31
CA ALA A 124 9.57 35.78 -28.70
C ALA A 124 9.85 35.45 -27.22
N ASN A 125 9.86 36.49 -26.38
CA ASN A 125 9.94 36.41 -24.92
C ASN A 125 8.55 36.27 -24.26
N ALA A 126 7.50 36.03 -25.05
CA ALA A 126 6.20 35.65 -24.54
C ALA A 126 6.26 34.17 -24.10
N PRO A 127 5.89 33.84 -22.84
CA PRO A 127 5.84 32.46 -22.41
C PRO A 127 4.89 31.63 -23.29
N HIS A 128 5.34 30.46 -23.71
CA HIS A 128 4.59 29.55 -24.56
C HIS A 128 4.87 28.09 -24.18
N LEU A 129 3.96 27.18 -24.54
CA LEU A 129 4.18 25.75 -24.31
C LEU A 129 5.35 25.26 -25.16
N PHE A 130 6.34 24.65 -24.49
CA PHE A 130 7.52 24.06 -25.12
C PHE A 130 7.15 22.99 -26.17
N ILE A 131 6.08 22.25 -25.90
CA ILE A 131 5.45 21.32 -26.85
C ILE A 131 4.06 21.88 -27.23
N PRO A 132 3.79 22.19 -28.52
CA PRO A 132 2.51 22.75 -28.93
C PRO A 132 1.30 21.88 -28.54
N GLN A 133 0.21 22.53 -28.10
CA GLN A 133 -1.00 21.81 -27.66
C GLN A 133 -1.56 20.93 -28.78
N GLY A 134 -1.89 19.67 -28.47
CA GLY A 134 -2.40 18.69 -29.44
C GLY A 134 -1.34 18.04 -30.34
N SER A 135 -0.06 18.33 -30.13
CA SER A 135 1.03 17.63 -30.83
C SER A 135 1.25 16.19 -30.34
N ILE A 136 0.86 15.86 -29.10
CA ILE A 136 0.84 14.50 -28.55
C ILE A 136 -0.49 14.29 -27.80
N ASP A 137 -1.19 13.18 -28.06
CA ASP A 137 -2.30 12.71 -27.23
C ASP A 137 -1.76 11.80 -26.10
N PRO A 138 -1.78 12.24 -24.83
CA PRO A 138 -1.19 11.49 -23.72
C PRO A 138 -1.89 10.16 -23.40
N GLU A 139 -3.14 9.94 -23.84
CA GLU A 139 -3.84 8.67 -23.62
C GLU A 139 -3.52 7.62 -24.70
N ARG A 140 -2.99 8.07 -25.86
CA ARG A 140 -2.49 7.25 -26.96
C ARG A 140 -0.99 6.96 -26.90
N VAL A 141 -0.26 7.56 -25.94
CA VAL A 141 1.14 7.19 -25.68
C VAL A 141 1.20 5.77 -25.14
N ASP A 142 2.03 4.95 -25.79
CA ASP A 142 2.21 3.52 -25.52
C ASP A 142 3.69 3.11 -25.38
N ASP A 143 4.62 4.00 -25.65
CA ASP A 143 6.06 3.77 -25.57
C ASP A 143 6.80 5.08 -25.23
N VAL A 144 7.69 5.01 -24.24
CA VAL A 144 8.52 6.13 -23.78
C VAL A 144 9.95 5.61 -23.55
N ARG A 145 10.95 6.20 -24.22
CA ARG A 145 12.38 6.00 -23.89
C ARG A 145 12.91 7.21 -23.15
N LEU A 146 13.73 6.95 -22.15
CA LEU A 146 14.44 7.95 -21.36
C LEU A 146 15.92 7.56 -21.33
N ASP A 147 16.76 8.27 -22.08
CA ASP A 147 18.20 8.13 -22.08
C ASP A 147 18.80 9.10 -21.05
N ARG A 148 19.55 8.61 -20.06
CA ARG A 148 20.31 9.41 -19.08
C ARG A 148 21.43 8.61 -18.44
N ASP A 149 22.46 9.29 -17.95
CA ASP A 149 23.61 8.66 -17.25
C ASP A 149 24.28 7.51 -18.05
N GLY A 150 24.23 7.58 -19.38
CA GLY A 150 24.73 6.54 -20.29
C GLY A 150 23.85 5.27 -20.35
N LYS A 151 22.60 5.32 -19.89
CA LYS A 151 21.65 4.20 -19.87
C LYS A 151 20.34 4.60 -20.57
N GLN A 152 19.77 3.67 -21.32
CA GLN A 152 18.40 3.75 -21.81
C GLN A 152 17.44 3.12 -20.77
N PHE A 153 16.33 3.80 -20.52
CA PHE A 153 15.18 3.27 -19.79
C PHE A 153 13.99 3.28 -20.75
N HIS A 154 13.62 2.10 -21.25
CA HIS A 154 12.46 1.94 -22.14
C HIS A 154 11.25 1.48 -21.33
N PHE A 155 10.14 2.20 -21.49
CA PHE A 155 8.85 1.90 -20.90
C PHE A 155 7.81 1.63 -21.99
N GLU A 156 7.13 0.49 -21.90
CA GLU A 156 6.15 -0.01 -22.87
C GLU A 156 4.79 -0.25 -22.19
N ARG A 157 3.70 0.10 -22.88
CA ARG A 157 2.33 -0.17 -22.44
C ARG A 157 1.84 -1.50 -22.99
N ARG A 158 1.76 -2.51 -22.14
CA ARG A 158 1.24 -3.84 -22.46
C ARG A 158 -0.22 -3.93 -22.00
N GLY A 159 -1.12 -3.53 -22.91
CA GLY A 159 -2.56 -3.47 -22.64
C GLY A 159 -2.92 -2.39 -21.61
N ALA A 160 -3.33 -2.82 -20.42
CA ALA A 160 -3.66 -1.92 -19.31
C ALA A 160 -2.45 -1.51 -18.45
N SER A 161 -1.39 -2.33 -18.42
CA SER A 161 -0.25 -2.17 -17.51
C SER A 161 0.99 -1.65 -18.25
N TRP A 162 1.83 -0.91 -17.54
CA TRP A 162 3.12 -0.42 -18.04
C TRP A 162 4.27 -1.28 -17.53
N TRP A 163 5.27 -1.48 -18.37
CA TRP A 163 6.47 -2.28 -18.11
C TRP A 163 7.72 -1.49 -18.46
N GLN A 164 8.74 -1.57 -17.62
CA GLN A 164 10.13 -1.29 -18.00
C GLN A 164 10.66 -2.53 -18.72
N THR A 165 11.33 -2.34 -19.86
CA THR A 165 12.00 -3.39 -20.64
C THR A 165 13.52 -3.28 -20.51
N GLU A 166 14.06 -2.06 -20.45
CA GLU A 166 15.48 -1.78 -20.27
C GLU A 166 15.75 -0.94 -18.99
N PRO A 167 16.84 -1.19 -18.25
CA PRO A 167 17.86 -2.22 -18.45
C PRO A 167 17.49 -3.62 -17.93
N VAL A 168 16.32 -3.75 -17.29
CA VAL A 168 15.74 -5.02 -16.82
C VAL A 168 14.24 -5.05 -17.09
N GLU A 169 13.66 -6.25 -17.22
CA GLU A 169 12.21 -6.38 -17.33
C GLU A 169 11.54 -6.23 -15.95
N HIS A 170 10.62 -5.28 -15.81
CA HIS A 170 9.91 -5.03 -14.55
C HIS A 170 8.59 -4.26 -14.73
N PRO A 171 7.48 -4.63 -14.07
CA PRO A 171 6.27 -3.79 -14.02
C PRO A 171 6.56 -2.39 -13.44
N VAL A 172 5.98 -1.33 -14.03
CA VAL A 172 6.14 0.07 -13.56
C VAL A 172 4.81 0.73 -13.24
N ASP A 173 4.86 1.76 -12.40
CA ASP A 173 3.72 2.62 -12.17
C ASP A 173 3.43 3.45 -13.43
N GLY A 174 2.35 3.10 -14.12
CA GLY A 174 1.86 3.84 -15.29
C GLY A 174 1.44 5.27 -14.96
N TRP A 175 1.16 5.64 -13.71
CA TRP A 175 0.99 7.05 -13.32
C TRP A 175 2.34 7.79 -13.37
N ALA A 176 3.41 7.23 -12.80
CA ALA A 176 4.76 7.78 -12.88
C ALA A 176 5.27 7.92 -14.32
N VAL A 177 5.07 6.93 -15.19
CA VAL A 177 5.43 7.07 -16.62
C VAL A 177 4.64 8.20 -17.29
N ARG A 178 3.33 8.29 -17.06
CA ARG A 178 2.49 9.40 -17.57
C ARG A 178 2.86 10.76 -16.97
N GLN A 179 3.52 10.85 -15.81
CA GLN A 179 4.04 12.13 -15.31
C GLN A 179 5.17 12.68 -16.18
N ILE A 180 5.96 11.85 -16.89
CA ILE A 180 6.95 12.33 -17.87
C ILE A 180 6.22 13.10 -18.99
N VAL A 181 5.25 12.43 -19.64
CA VAL A 181 4.43 13.00 -20.72
C VAL A 181 3.66 14.24 -20.24
N SER A 182 3.05 14.17 -19.06
CA SER A 182 2.23 15.26 -18.53
C SER A 182 3.05 16.48 -18.09
N ARG A 183 4.31 16.30 -17.67
CA ARG A 183 5.23 17.41 -17.39
C ARG A 183 5.73 18.02 -18.69
N LEU A 184 6.13 17.21 -19.66
CA LEU A 184 6.56 17.69 -20.97
C LEU A 184 5.47 18.56 -21.65
N LEU A 185 4.22 18.11 -21.67
CA LEU A 185 3.08 18.86 -22.23
C LEU A 185 2.68 20.11 -21.41
N LYS A 186 3.23 20.31 -20.21
CA LYS A 186 3.03 21.50 -19.36
C LYS A 186 4.29 22.36 -19.22
N THR A 187 5.38 21.96 -19.86
CA THR A 187 6.66 22.70 -19.80
C THR A 187 6.50 24.02 -20.55
N GLU A 188 6.78 25.13 -19.89
CA GLU A 188 6.71 26.46 -20.50
C GLU A 188 8.12 26.91 -20.90
N SER A 189 8.32 27.25 -22.18
CA SER A 189 9.44 28.10 -22.55
C SER A 189 9.16 29.53 -22.11
N VAL A 190 10.19 30.17 -21.55
CA VAL A 190 10.21 31.62 -21.33
C VAL A 190 11.13 32.37 -22.31
N ARG A 191 11.87 31.65 -23.17
CA ARG A 191 12.78 32.22 -24.17
C ARG A 191 13.35 31.16 -25.12
N THR A 192 13.23 31.39 -26.41
CA THR A 192 14.02 30.71 -27.46
C THR A 192 15.47 31.21 -27.49
N VAL A 193 16.40 30.30 -27.71
CA VAL A 193 17.80 30.60 -28.07
C VAL A 193 18.10 29.98 -29.43
N THR A 194 18.25 30.82 -30.45
CA THR A 194 18.70 30.41 -31.77
C THR A 194 20.21 30.19 -31.80
N VAL A 195 20.65 29.12 -32.43
CA VAL A 195 22.06 28.80 -32.69
C VAL A 195 22.38 29.15 -34.16
N ALA A 196 23.63 29.50 -34.44
CA ALA A 196 24.08 29.76 -35.81
C ALA A 196 24.01 28.47 -36.65
N SER A 197 23.57 28.56 -37.92
CA SER A 197 23.18 27.41 -38.72
C SER A 197 24.28 26.37 -38.99
N THR A 198 25.56 26.76 -38.94
CA THR A 198 26.72 25.87 -39.12
C THR A 198 28.00 26.46 -38.49
N GLY A 199 28.92 25.58 -38.07
CA GLY A 199 30.30 25.92 -37.72
C GLY A 199 30.63 25.83 -36.21
N PRO A 200 31.90 26.02 -35.81
CA PRO A 200 32.35 25.72 -34.44
C PRO A 200 31.64 26.51 -33.33
N SER A 201 31.10 27.69 -33.64
CA SER A 201 30.28 28.47 -32.71
C SER A 201 28.96 27.78 -32.36
N ALA A 202 28.38 27.03 -33.31
CA ALA A 202 27.13 26.29 -33.12
C ALA A 202 27.33 25.09 -32.19
N GLU A 203 28.34 24.27 -32.50
CA GLU A 203 28.78 23.14 -31.68
C GLU A 203 29.14 23.58 -30.25
N ALA A 204 29.93 24.66 -30.11
CA ALA A 204 30.26 25.23 -28.82
C ALA A 204 29.03 25.76 -28.06
N THR A 205 28.04 26.32 -28.76
CA THR A 205 26.79 26.79 -28.14
C THR A 205 25.95 25.63 -27.62
N LEU A 206 25.79 24.55 -28.40
CA LEU A 206 25.09 23.34 -27.98
C LEU A 206 25.84 22.62 -26.84
N ALA A 207 27.16 22.52 -26.89
CA ALA A 207 27.98 21.97 -25.80
C ALA A 207 27.91 22.83 -24.52
N ASN A 208 27.86 24.16 -24.66
CA ASN A 208 27.67 25.09 -23.54
C ASN A 208 26.28 24.93 -22.90
N ALA A 209 25.22 24.83 -23.70
CA ALA A 209 23.86 24.50 -23.22
C ALA A 209 23.75 23.05 -22.69
N GLY A 210 24.65 22.15 -23.11
CA GLY A 210 24.70 20.76 -22.66
C GLY A 210 23.85 19.79 -23.47
N PHE A 211 23.85 19.95 -24.79
CA PHE A 211 23.30 18.99 -25.76
C PHE A 211 24.37 18.11 -26.41
N ALA A 212 25.66 18.38 -26.14
CA ALA A 212 26.80 17.60 -26.63
C ALA A 212 27.76 17.22 -25.48
N PRO A 213 27.59 16.04 -24.83
CA PRO A 213 26.39 15.20 -24.88
C PRO A 213 25.18 15.87 -24.21
N CYS A 214 23.98 15.37 -24.48
CA CYS A 214 22.77 15.79 -23.77
C CYS A 214 22.79 15.30 -22.31
N ALA A 215 22.16 16.05 -21.40
CA ALA A 215 21.96 15.61 -20.01
C ALA A 215 20.94 14.48 -19.91
N GLY A 216 20.01 14.42 -20.87
CA GLY A 216 19.25 13.24 -21.21
C GLY A 216 18.40 13.45 -22.46
N ARG A 217 17.71 12.40 -22.91
CA ARG A 217 16.84 12.40 -24.08
C ARG A 217 15.55 11.66 -23.76
N ILE A 218 14.42 12.27 -24.08
CA ILE A 218 13.08 11.69 -23.95
C ILE A 218 12.56 11.44 -25.37
N GLU A 219 12.12 10.24 -25.64
CA GLU A 219 11.42 9.87 -26.88
C GLU A 219 10.05 9.32 -26.51
N ILE A 220 9.00 9.87 -27.08
CA ILE A 220 7.62 9.47 -26.84
C ILE A 220 7.03 9.02 -28.17
N ARG A 221 6.46 7.82 -28.19
CA ARG A 221 5.71 7.28 -29.32
C ARG A 221 4.23 7.23 -28.99
N GLU A 222 3.43 7.56 -29.99
CA GLU A 222 1.96 7.59 -29.95
C GLU A 222 1.42 6.50 -30.88
N ALA A 223 0.57 5.62 -30.36
CA ALA A 223 -0.07 4.55 -31.12
C ALA A 223 -0.96 5.13 -32.24
N SER A 224 -0.76 4.66 -33.48
CA SER A 224 -1.60 5.05 -34.62
C SER A 224 -3.07 4.66 -34.40
N LEU A 225 -4.00 5.53 -34.82
CA LEU A 225 -5.43 5.20 -34.92
C LEU A 225 -5.77 4.41 -36.20
N GLU A 226 -4.93 4.53 -37.22
CA GLU A 226 -5.13 3.89 -38.53
C GLU A 226 -4.19 2.68 -38.68
N ILE A 227 -4.77 1.54 -39.07
CA ILE A 227 -4.03 0.29 -39.26
C ILE A 227 -3.09 0.45 -40.47
N GLY A 228 -1.78 0.44 -40.19
CA GLY A 228 -0.73 0.58 -41.22
C GLY A 228 -0.18 2.01 -41.39
N ALA A 229 -0.76 3.02 -40.74
CA ALA A 229 -0.13 4.34 -40.67
C ALA A 229 1.02 4.36 -39.65
N ALA A 230 2.05 5.16 -39.91
CA ALA A 230 3.23 5.24 -39.06
C ALA A 230 2.90 5.82 -37.66
N ALA A 231 3.45 5.22 -36.61
CA ALA A 231 3.35 5.76 -35.26
C ALA A 231 4.03 7.14 -35.17
N LYS A 232 3.37 8.10 -34.53
CA LYS A 232 3.93 9.44 -34.36
C LYS A 232 4.95 9.41 -33.22
N THR A 233 6.13 9.97 -33.46
CA THR A 233 7.21 10.02 -32.47
C THR A 233 7.62 11.47 -32.23
N THR A 234 7.85 11.84 -30.98
CA THR A 234 8.42 13.14 -30.59
C THR A 234 9.67 12.89 -29.74
N VAL A 235 10.79 13.47 -30.18
CA VAL A 235 12.08 13.40 -29.50
C VAL A 235 12.40 14.75 -28.88
N VAL A 236 12.80 14.74 -27.62
CA VAL A 236 13.17 15.90 -26.83
C VAL A 236 14.52 15.65 -26.18
N GLU A 237 15.50 16.51 -26.41
CA GLU A 237 16.73 16.51 -25.64
C GLU A 237 16.64 17.48 -24.47
N LEU A 238 17.21 17.08 -23.34
CA LEU A 238 17.35 17.87 -22.13
C LEU A 238 18.81 18.30 -21.98
N GLY A 239 19.01 19.61 -21.90
CA GLY A 239 20.30 20.23 -21.63
C GLY A 239 20.56 20.45 -20.13
N LYS A 240 21.56 21.27 -19.82
CA LYS A 240 21.91 21.63 -18.45
C LYS A 240 20.76 22.36 -17.74
N ARG A 241 20.64 22.10 -16.43
CA ARG A 241 19.96 23.01 -15.50
C ARG A 241 20.82 24.25 -15.28
N SER A 242 20.19 25.41 -15.13
CA SER A 242 20.85 26.65 -14.70
C SER A 242 20.47 26.99 -13.25
N LEU A 243 21.09 28.05 -12.73
CA LEU A 243 20.64 28.68 -11.50
C LEU A 243 19.19 29.20 -11.65
N ALA A 244 18.50 29.38 -10.52
CA ALA A 244 17.12 29.91 -10.42
C ALA A 244 16.01 29.05 -11.08
N GLY A 245 16.12 27.72 -11.05
CA GLY A 245 14.99 26.82 -11.40
C GLY A 245 14.64 26.77 -12.89
N ARG A 246 15.63 27.06 -13.75
CA ARG A 246 15.52 26.98 -15.21
C ARG A 246 16.43 25.89 -15.76
N ALA A 247 16.14 25.45 -16.98
CA ALA A 247 16.95 24.48 -17.70
C ALA A 247 16.80 24.70 -19.22
N TYR A 248 17.59 23.98 -20.00
CA TYR A 248 17.50 23.99 -21.46
C TYR A 248 16.84 22.70 -21.97
N ALA A 249 15.99 22.82 -23.00
CA ALA A 249 15.44 21.68 -23.73
C ALA A 249 15.28 22.01 -25.22
N ARG A 250 15.33 21.00 -26.10
CA ARG A 250 15.02 21.18 -27.53
C ARG A 250 14.24 20.00 -28.09
N VAL A 251 13.33 20.27 -29.02
CA VAL A 251 12.65 19.24 -29.81
C VAL A 251 13.55 18.88 -30.99
N ILE A 252 13.71 17.59 -31.29
CA ILE A 252 14.48 17.14 -32.46
C ILE A 252 13.51 16.88 -33.60
N GLU A 253 13.44 17.81 -34.54
CA GLU A 253 12.63 17.70 -35.75
C GLU A 253 13.39 16.99 -36.89
N PRO A 254 12.74 16.16 -37.73
CA PRO A 254 13.43 15.40 -38.79
C PRO A 254 14.07 16.22 -39.92
N SER A 255 13.85 17.54 -40.00
CA SER A 255 14.19 18.32 -41.21
C SER A 255 14.55 19.79 -40.95
N ASN A 256 15.79 20.07 -40.54
CA ASN A 256 16.51 21.35 -40.73
C ASN A 256 15.73 22.66 -40.47
N ALA A 257 14.89 22.71 -39.44
CA ALA A 257 14.55 23.98 -38.80
C ALA A 257 15.72 24.42 -37.90
N VAL A 258 16.00 25.72 -37.85
CA VAL A 258 17.16 26.35 -37.18
C VAL A 258 17.49 25.68 -35.84
N ASP A 259 18.72 25.18 -35.72
CA ASP A 259 19.23 24.57 -34.49
C ASP A 259 19.02 25.56 -33.33
N SER A 260 18.19 25.18 -32.36
CA SER A 260 17.68 26.08 -31.34
C SER A 260 17.26 25.29 -30.10
N PHE A 261 17.20 25.98 -28.98
CA PHE A 261 16.75 25.40 -27.72
C PHE A 261 16.00 26.42 -26.88
N GLU A 262 15.07 25.93 -26.08
CA GLU A 262 14.18 26.71 -25.24
C GLU A 262 14.71 26.75 -23.81
N VAL A 263 14.58 27.91 -23.17
CA VAL A 263 14.81 28.08 -21.73
C VAL A 263 13.50 27.79 -21.02
N VAL A 264 13.45 26.63 -20.36
CA VAL A 264 12.26 26.08 -19.71
C VAL A 264 12.37 26.14 -18.19
N ASP A 265 11.27 25.85 -17.48
CA ASP A 265 11.33 25.48 -16.06
C ASP A 265 12.06 24.14 -15.85
N SER A 266 12.63 23.89 -14.67
CA SER A 266 13.37 22.65 -14.39
C SER A 266 12.49 21.46 -13.94
N THR A 267 11.16 21.56 -13.93
CA THR A 267 10.31 20.52 -13.33
C THR A 267 10.20 19.25 -14.18
N LEU A 268 10.55 19.32 -15.47
CA LEU A 268 10.77 18.16 -16.33
C LEU A 268 12.10 17.48 -16.00
N HIS A 269 13.20 18.24 -15.94
CA HIS A 269 14.54 17.74 -15.64
C HIS A 269 14.62 17.09 -14.25
N GLU A 270 14.02 17.71 -13.23
CA GLU A 270 13.90 17.13 -11.88
C GLU A 270 13.22 15.75 -11.90
N TYR A 271 12.14 15.61 -12.69
CA TYR A 271 11.36 14.37 -12.73
C TYR A 271 11.99 13.28 -13.61
N ALA A 272 12.63 13.66 -14.72
CA ALA A 272 13.22 12.73 -15.68
C ALA A 272 14.68 12.35 -15.33
N LEU A 273 15.49 13.30 -14.85
CA LEU A 273 16.93 13.11 -14.65
C LEU A 273 17.30 12.82 -13.19
N GLU A 274 16.59 13.41 -12.21
CA GLU A 274 17.02 13.36 -10.79
C GLU A 274 16.24 12.32 -9.94
N ARG A 275 15.08 11.86 -10.40
CA ARG A 275 14.32 10.74 -9.80
C ARG A 275 15.06 9.41 -9.98
N ASP A 276 15.21 8.61 -8.91
CA ASP A 276 15.79 7.26 -9.03
C ASP A 276 15.00 6.42 -10.07
N PRO A 277 15.64 5.80 -11.08
CA PRO A 277 14.96 4.89 -12.01
C PRO A 277 14.12 3.80 -11.30
N LYS A 278 14.58 3.33 -10.14
CA LYS A 278 13.88 2.33 -9.31
C LYS A 278 12.54 2.83 -8.78
N ASP A 279 12.31 4.14 -8.67
CA ASP A 279 11.04 4.73 -8.25
C ASP A 279 9.97 4.76 -9.37
N PHE A 280 10.30 4.38 -10.61
CA PHE A 280 9.28 4.07 -11.62
C PHE A 280 8.73 2.65 -11.46
N ARG A 281 9.50 1.72 -10.89
CA ARG A 281 9.12 0.31 -10.74
C ARG A 281 8.04 0.12 -9.67
N ARG A 282 7.09 -0.76 -9.95
CA ARG A 282 6.10 -1.22 -8.97
C ARG A 282 6.81 -1.91 -7.82
N ARG A 283 6.37 -1.62 -6.59
CA ARG A 283 6.91 -2.24 -5.37
C ARG A 283 6.08 -3.43 -4.90
N GLU A 284 4.87 -3.64 -5.44
CA GLU A 284 4.02 -4.78 -5.08
C GLU A 284 4.69 -6.12 -5.41
N LEU A 285 4.68 -7.07 -4.47
CA LEU A 285 5.31 -8.39 -4.64
C LEU A 285 4.44 -9.34 -5.46
N PHE A 286 3.11 -9.20 -5.34
CA PHE A 286 2.12 -9.97 -6.09
C PHE A 286 1.32 -9.01 -6.96
N VAL A 287 1.89 -8.69 -8.13
CA VAL A 287 1.31 -7.76 -9.10
C VAL A 287 -0.04 -8.27 -9.59
N ASP A 288 -1.05 -7.40 -9.48
CA ASP A 288 -2.42 -7.58 -9.99
C ASP A 288 -3.13 -8.85 -9.47
N LEU A 289 -2.75 -9.29 -8.26
CA LEU A 289 -3.31 -10.43 -7.52
C LEU A 289 -4.83 -10.30 -7.29
N GLY A 290 -5.59 -11.32 -7.71
CA GLY A 290 -7.04 -11.37 -7.60
C GLY A 290 -7.53 -12.03 -6.30
N GLN A 291 -8.44 -13.00 -6.45
CA GLN A 291 -8.82 -13.89 -5.36
C GLN A 291 -7.69 -14.92 -5.14
N VAL A 292 -7.20 -15.03 -3.91
CA VAL A 292 -6.19 -16.05 -3.56
C VAL A 292 -6.89 -17.40 -3.49
N ASP A 293 -6.44 -18.33 -4.33
CA ASP A 293 -7.00 -19.68 -4.48
C ASP A 293 -6.14 -20.71 -3.74
N ARG A 294 -4.81 -20.55 -3.75
CA ARG A 294 -3.87 -21.41 -2.99
C ARG A 294 -2.63 -20.63 -2.56
N VAL A 295 -2.10 -20.96 -1.39
CA VAL A 295 -0.83 -20.45 -0.85
C VAL A 295 0.01 -21.64 -0.41
N THR A 296 1.24 -21.73 -0.92
CA THR A 296 2.22 -22.75 -0.51
C THR A 296 3.46 -22.08 0.05
N LEU A 297 3.77 -22.32 1.32
CA LEU A 297 5.03 -21.91 1.94
C LEU A 297 5.90 -23.16 2.14
N SER A 298 7.06 -23.18 1.50
CA SER A 298 8.09 -24.20 1.74
C SER A 298 9.30 -23.58 2.43
N THR A 299 9.85 -24.22 3.46
CA THR A 299 11.10 -23.81 4.09
C THR A 299 12.27 -24.60 3.52
N GLY A 300 13.42 -23.94 3.33
CA GLY A 300 14.64 -24.63 2.91
C GLY A 300 15.08 -25.69 3.91
N ALA A 301 15.80 -26.72 3.46
CA ALA A 301 16.19 -27.87 4.30
C ALA A 301 16.99 -27.49 5.58
N ALA A 302 17.67 -26.34 5.59
CA ALA A 302 18.33 -25.80 6.78
C ALA A 302 17.36 -25.35 7.90
N ASN A 303 16.09 -25.12 7.56
CA ASN A 303 14.99 -24.71 8.45
C ASN A 303 14.01 -25.88 8.67
N ASN A 304 14.56 -27.06 8.97
CA ASN A 304 13.86 -28.34 9.18
C ASN A 304 13.01 -28.89 8.02
N GLY A 305 12.93 -28.20 6.87
CA GLY A 305 12.27 -28.69 5.65
C GLY A 305 10.77 -28.96 5.80
N GLY A 306 9.99 -27.91 6.04
CA GLY A 306 8.53 -27.99 6.15
C GLY A 306 7.81 -27.44 4.91
N GLU A 307 6.62 -27.97 4.63
CA GLU A 307 5.67 -27.41 3.68
C GLU A 307 4.34 -27.10 4.39
N PHE A 308 3.81 -25.91 4.14
CA PHE A 308 2.49 -25.46 4.53
C PHE A 308 1.67 -25.17 3.27
N VAL A 309 0.49 -25.76 3.16
CA VAL A 309 -0.45 -25.53 2.05
C VAL A 309 -1.78 -25.07 2.60
N LEU A 310 -2.24 -23.91 2.13
CA LEU A 310 -3.57 -23.37 2.34
C LEU A 310 -4.29 -23.32 0.99
N SER A 311 -5.44 -23.99 0.86
CA SER A 311 -6.24 -24.02 -0.36
C SER A 311 -7.64 -23.47 -0.10
N ARG A 312 -8.22 -22.75 -1.06
CA ARG A 312 -9.60 -22.27 -1.00
C ARG A 312 -10.54 -23.24 -1.70
N VAL A 313 -11.49 -23.80 -0.96
CA VAL A 313 -12.52 -24.71 -1.51
C VAL A 313 -13.86 -23.98 -1.53
N GLY A 314 -14.19 -23.46 -2.72
CA GLY A 314 -15.40 -22.69 -2.98
C GLY A 314 -15.39 -21.32 -2.30
N ARG A 315 -15.69 -21.28 -1.00
CA ARG A 315 -15.71 -20.05 -0.18
C ARG A 315 -14.93 -20.15 1.13
N GLU A 316 -14.67 -21.35 1.61
CA GLU A 316 -13.88 -21.58 2.82
C GLU A 316 -12.41 -21.82 2.46
N PHE A 317 -11.53 -21.67 3.44
CA PHE A 317 -10.14 -22.10 3.35
C PHE A 317 -9.94 -23.40 4.15
N GLN A 318 -9.09 -24.28 3.64
CA GLN A 318 -8.60 -25.47 4.33
C GLN A 318 -7.07 -25.51 4.30
N ILE A 319 -6.49 -26.13 5.32
CA ILE A 319 -5.06 -26.45 5.35
C ILE A 319 -4.92 -27.89 4.86
N ASP A 320 -4.03 -28.12 3.90
CA ASP A 320 -3.78 -29.44 3.29
C ASP A 320 -2.45 -30.06 3.69
N ALA A 321 -1.49 -29.23 4.12
CA ALA A 321 -0.18 -29.65 4.61
C ALA A 321 0.28 -28.72 5.75
N PRO A 322 0.98 -29.23 6.78
CA PRO A 322 1.44 -30.62 6.97
C PRO A 322 0.35 -31.57 7.50
N ILE A 323 -0.85 -31.06 7.74
CA ILE A 323 -2.06 -31.79 8.18
C ILE A 323 -3.25 -31.34 7.34
N HIS A 324 -4.32 -32.14 7.30
CA HIS A 324 -5.58 -31.73 6.69
C HIS A 324 -6.57 -31.23 7.76
N SER A 325 -6.86 -29.93 7.79
CA SER A 325 -7.65 -29.28 8.84
C SER A 325 -8.45 -28.08 8.33
N ARG A 326 -9.52 -27.72 9.07
CA ARG A 326 -10.22 -26.43 8.90
C ARG A 326 -9.29 -25.25 9.19
N ALA A 327 -9.36 -24.23 8.35
CA ALA A 327 -8.62 -22.98 8.55
C ALA A 327 -9.53 -21.90 9.17
N ASP A 328 -8.96 -20.95 9.90
CA ASP A 328 -9.71 -19.79 10.38
C ASP A 328 -9.98 -18.81 9.22
N ARG A 329 -11.26 -18.70 8.87
CA ARG A 329 -11.75 -17.87 7.76
C ARG A 329 -11.46 -16.37 7.93
N VAL A 330 -11.22 -15.85 9.14
CA VAL A 330 -10.84 -14.44 9.33
C VAL A 330 -9.34 -14.29 9.08
N ALA A 331 -8.51 -15.09 9.75
CA ALA A 331 -7.05 -15.02 9.61
C ALA A 331 -6.59 -15.31 8.17
N CYS A 332 -7.27 -16.20 7.45
CA CYS A 332 -6.94 -16.51 6.05
C CYS A 332 -7.32 -15.41 5.05
N GLU A 333 -8.40 -14.66 5.30
CA GLU A 333 -8.73 -13.49 4.48
C GLU A 333 -7.85 -12.28 4.86
N GLU A 334 -7.43 -12.15 6.12
CA GLU A 334 -6.41 -11.18 6.55
C GLU A 334 -5.05 -11.45 5.87
N LEU A 335 -4.65 -12.73 5.75
CA LEU A 335 -3.49 -13.15 4.95
C LEU A 335 -3.69 -12.82 3.46
N ALA A 336 -4.85 -13.13 2.88
CA ALA A 336 -5.13 -12.80 1.48
C ALA A 336 -5.07 -11.28 1.21
N ASP A 337 -5.53 -10.45 2.14
CA ASP A 337 -5.41 -8.98 2.05
C ASP A 337 -4.02 -8.46 2.41
N ALA A 338 -3.22 -9.18 3.21
CA ALA A 338 -1.80 -8.90 3.38
C ALA A 338 -1.04 -9.14 2.07
N LEU A 339 -1.25 -10.28 1.41
CA LEU A 339 -0.63 -10.62 0.11
C LEU A 339 -0.90 -9.56 -0.97
N LYS A 340 -2.14 -9.08 -1.10
CA LYS A 340 -2.51 -7.99 -2.04
C LYS A 340 -1.83 -6.65 -1.74
N ARG A 341 -1.42 -6.41 -0.49
CA ARG A 341 -0.77 -5.16 -0.05
C ARG A 341 0.76 -5.27 0.02
N ALA A 342 1.30 -6.49 -0.02
CA ALA A 342 2.71 -6.81 0.21
C ALA A 342 3.63 -6.10 -0.78
N ARG A 343 4.65 -5.42 -0.24
CA ARG A 343 5.58 -4.58 -1.02
C ARG A 343 7.03 -4.84 -0.64
N SER A 344 7.92 -4.63 -1.60
CA SER A 344 9.34 -4.41 -1.32
C SER A 344 9.56 -3.00 -0.77
N THR A 345 10.51 -2.84 0.15
CA THR A 345 10.93 -1.52 0.63
C THR A 345 11.96 -0.87 -0.30
N GLY A 346 12.66 -1.65 -1.11
CA GLY A 346 13.54 -1.15 -2.16
C GLY A 346 14.20 -2.25 -2.98
N PHE A 347 14.85 -1.86 -4.08
CA PHE A 347 15.61 -2.74 -4.96
C PHE A 347 17.09 -2.69 -4.60
N ILE A 348 17.69 -3.84 -4.32
CA ILE A 348 19.09 -3.98 -3.96
C ILE A 348 19.95 -3.98 -5.23
N VAL A 349 19.87 -5.04 -6.01
CA VAL A 349 20.68 -5.27 -7.22
C VAL A 349 19.83 -5.80 -8.36
N ASP A 350 20.12 -5.31 -9.56
CA ASP A 350 19.58 -5.80 -10.83
C ASP A 350 20.60 -6.79 -11.43
N LYS A 351 20.15 -7.93 -11.96
CA LYS A 351 21.00 -8.98 -12.56
C LYS A 351 22.16 -9.43 -11.64
N PRO A 352 21.86 -9.97 -10.45
CA PRO A 352 22.87 -10.44 -9.49
C PRO A 352 23.74 -11.56 -10.09
N LEU A 353 25.06 -11.46 -9.92
CA LEU A 353 26.00 -12.49 -10.38
C LEU A 353 25.83 -13.82 -9.63
N GLU A 354 25.58 -13.75 -8.32
CA GLU A 354 25.40 -14.92 -7.46
C GLU A 354 24.21 -14.74 -6.50
N LEU A 355 23.18 -15.58 -6.64
CA LEU A 355 22.01 -15.58 -5.74
C LEU A 355 22.32 -16.15 -4.34
N ALA A 356 23.39 -16.95 -4.21
CA ALA A 356 23.83 -17.53 -2.94
C ALA A 356 24.24 -16.46 -1.91
N VAL A 357 24.86 -15.35 -2.36
CA VAL A 357 25.26 -14.21 -1.51
C VAL A 357 24.06 -13.59 -0.76
N TYR A 358 22.88 -13.64 -1.37
CA TYR A 358 21.63 -13.13 -0.80
C TYR A 358 20.82 -14.20 -0.04
N GLY A 359 21.32 -15.44 0.05
CA GLY A 359 20.60 -16.58 0.59
C GLY A 359 19.38 -16.99 -0.25
N LEU A 360 19.40 -16.71 -1.55
CA LEU A 360 18.30 -17.02 -2.49
C LEU A 360 18.56 -18.31 -3.31
N ALA A 361 19.77 -18.87 -3.23
CA ALA A 361 20.14 -20.14 -3.86
C ALA A 361 21.07 -20.96 -2.92
N PRO A 362 20.56 -21.96 -2.18
CA PRO A 362 19.13 -22.25 -1.95
C PRO A 362 18.44 -21.11 -1.18
N ALA A 363 17.12 -20.97 -1.36
CA ALA A 363 16.33 -20.00 -0.61
C ALA A 363 16.09 -20.45 0.84
N VAL A 364 15.97 -19.49 1.76
CA VAL A 364 15.62 -19.71 3.18
C VAL A 364 14.16 -20.21 3.28
N ALA A 365 13.27 -19.64 2.46
CA ALA A 365 11.92 -20.13 2.21
C ALA A 365 11.43 -19.70 0.81
N LYS A 366 10.39 -20.36 0.29
CA LYS A 366 9.68 -19.99 -0.93
C LYS A 366 8.18 -19.92 -0.66
N LEU A 367 7.59 -18.75 -0.87
CA LEU A 367 6.16 -18.47 -0.77
C LEU A 367 5.56 -18.40 -2.18
N THR A 368 4.73 -19.38 -2.54
CA THR A 368 4.04 -19.46 -3.83
C THR A 368 2.57 -19.12 -3.64
N VAL A 369 2.02 -18.24 -4.47
CA VAL A 369 0.63 -17.79 -4.41
C VAL A 369 -0.03 -18.03 -5.76
N GLU A 370 -1.18 -18.70 -5.74
CA GLU A 370 -1.98 -19.02 -6.93
C GLU A 370 -3.30 -18.23 -6.90
N SER A 371 -3.66 -17.65 -8.04
CA SER A 371 -4.84 -16.78 -8.19
C SER A 371 -5.31 -16.77 -9.65
N GLY A 372 -6.54 -17.17 -9.91
CA GLY A 372 -7.17 -17.09 -11.23
C GLY A 372 -6.47 -17.91 -12.33
N GLY A 373 -5.72 -18.95 -11.95
CA GLY A 373 -4.89 -19.74 -12.88
C GLY A 373 -3.48 -19.20 -13.11
N HIS A 374 -3.11 -18.07 -12.49
CA HIS A 374 -1.74 -17.57 -12.43
C HIS A 374 -1.05 -18.03 -11.13
N SER A 375 0.26 -18.25 -11.18
CA SER A 375 1.07 -18.62 -10.01
C SER A 375 2.32 -17.74 -9.94
N THR A 376 2.57 -17.15 -8.77
CA THR A 376 3.69 -16.24 -8.52
C THR A 376 4.45 -16.68 -7.28
N SER A 377 5.76 -16.87 -7.41
CA SER A 377 6.64 -17.28 -6.32
C SER A 377 7.51 -16.12 -5.81
N LEU A 378 7.56 -15.95 -4.50
CA LEU A 378 8.55 -15.13 -3.79
C LEU A 378 9.57 -16.04 -3.11
N LEU A 379 10.81 -15.99 -3.57
CA LEU A 379 11.97 -16.52 -2.84
C LEU A 379 12.34 -15.55 -1.72
N ILE A 380 12.54 -16.08 -0.51
CA ILE A 380 12.90 -15.35 0.71
C ILE A 380 14.31 -15.80 1.12
N GLY A 381 15.19 -14.83 1.37
CA GLY A 381 16.62 -15.07 1.57
C GLY A 381 17.15 -14.76 2.97
N SER A 382 18.45 -14.51 3.02
CA SER A 382 19.17 -14.11 4.23
C SER A 382 18.74 -12.73 4.74
N GLU A 383 19.06 -12.45 5.99
CA GLU A 383 18.94 -11.12 6.60
C GLU A 383 19.88 -10.13 5.89
N VAL A 384 19.43 -8.87 5.72
CA VAL A 384 20.18 -7.87 4.94
C VAL A 384 21.49 -7.41 5.59
N SER A 385 21.61 -7.60 6.91
CA SER A 385 22.84 -7.42 7.69
C SER A 385 22.70 -8.13 9.04
N ILE A 386 23.81 -8.40 9.72
CA ILE A 386 23.81 -9.02 11.06
C ILE A 386 22.88 -8.24 12.01
N GLY A 387 21.87 -8.92 12.57
CA GLY A 387 20.89 -8.34 13.50
C GLY A 387 19.75 -7.55 12.87
N ALA A 388 19.72 -7.37 11.54
CA ALA A 388 18.55 -6.82 10.85
C ALA A 388 17.48 -7.90 10.68
N GLN A 389 16.21 -7.56 10.90
CA GLN A 389 15.09 -8.50 10.70
C GLN A 389 14.57 -8.50 9.25
N ASP A 390 14.93 -7.49 8.46
CA ASP A 390 14.63 -7.40 7.04
C ASP A 390 15.45 -8.43 6.25
N ARG A 391 14.86 -8.98 5.19
CA ARG A 391 15.47 -10.04 4.36
C ARG A 391 15.60 -9.63 2.91
N PHE A 392 16.50 -10.30 2.18
CA PHE A 392 16.48 -10.29 0.73
C PHE A 392 15.29 -11.09 0.20
N GLY A 393 14.79 -10.71 -0.97
CA GLY A 393 13.77 -11.45 -1.71
C GLY A 393 13.97 -11.36 -3.22
N LEU A 394 13.36 -12.29 -3.94
CA LEU A 394 13.32 -12.31 -5.40
C LEU A 394 12.01 -12.94 -5.86
N ILE A 395 11.34 -12.34 -6.84
CA ILE A 395 10.17 -12.95 -7.48
C ILE A 395 10.68 -13.86 -8.59
N GLU A 396 10.24 -15.11 -8.67
CA GLU A 396 10.67 -16.01 -9.74
C GLU A 396 10.26 -15.43 -11.10
N GLY A 397 11.22 -15.35 -12.03
CA GLY A 397 11.05 -14.69 -13.33
C GLY A 397 11.37 -13.19 -13.35
N SER A 398 11.65 -12.54 -12.22
CA SER A 398 12.16 -11.17 -12.20
C SER A 398 13.69 -11.09 -12.12
N GLU A 399 14.26 -9.99 -12.59
CA GLU A 399 15.73 -9.80 -12.66
C GLU A 399 16.29 -8.98 -11.48
N SER A 400 15.49 -8.68 -10.44
CA SER A 400 15.82 -7.71 -9.39
C SER A 400 15.69 -8.29 -7.98
N VAL A 401 16.80 -8.31 -7.22
CA VAL A 401 16.77 -8.63 -5.79
C VAL A 401 16.19 -7.45 -5.01
N VAL A 402 15.19 -7.71 -4.19
CA VAL A 402 14.48 -6.72 -3.38
C VAL A 402 14.79 -6.87 -1.90
N ARG A 403 14.51 -5.81 -1.13
CA ARG A 403 14.43 -5.84 0.34
C ARG A 403 12.98 -6.04 0.77
N LEU A 404 12.77 -7.04 1.61
CA LEU A 404 11.51 -7.34 2.29
C LEU A 404 11.59 -6.79 3.72
N SER A 405 10.60 -6.03 4.17
CA SER A 405 10.57 -5.60 5.58
C SER A 405 10.16 -6.76 6.48
N ALA A 406 10.66 -6.79 7.71
CA ALA A 406 10.24 -7.77 8.71
C ALA A 406 8.71 -7.74 8.98
N VAL A 407 8.08 -6.57 8.86
CA VAL A 407 6.64 -6.36 9.14
C VAL A 407 5.76 -6.88 8.00
N ASP A 408 6.13 -6.57 6.76
CA ASP A 408 5.45 -7.09 5.57
C ASP A 408 5.62 -8.61 5.49
N LEU A 409 6.84 -9.11 5.74
CA LEU A 409 7.15 -10.53 5.72
C LEU A 409 6.37 -11.31 6.78
N ALA A 410 6.31 -10.82 8.02
CA ALA A 410 5.53 -11.47 9.08
C ALA A 410 4.01 -11.47 8.82
N SER A 411 3.52 -10.58 7.96
CA SER A 411 2.11 -10.50 7.56
C SER A 411 1.75 -11.44 6.41
N ILE A 412 2.72 -11.81 5.56
CA ILE A 412 2.53 -12.77 4.45
C ILE A 412 3.11 -14.17 4.72
N VAL A 413 3.92 -14.30 5.78
CA VAL A 413 4.44 -15.56 6.32
C VAL A 413 4.02 -15.66 7.80
N PRO A 414 2.71 -15.72 8.12
CA PRO A 414 2.23 -15.92 9.47
C PRO A 414 2.58 -17.33 9.98
N LYS A 415 2.40 -17.55 11.28
CA LYS A 415 2.50 -18.88 11.88
C LYS A 415 1.29 -19.73 11.51
N ILE A 416 1.50 -21.03 11.25
CA ILE A 416 0.41 -21.95 10.87
C ILE A 416 -0.67 -22.04 11.96
N GLU A 417 -0.28 -21.95 13.23
CA GLU A 417 -1.16 -21.96 14.40
C GLU A 417 -2.10 -20.75 14.46
N GLN A 418 -1.80 -19.67 13.73
CA GLN A 418 -2.66 -18.49 13.58
C GLN A 418 -3.73 -18.67 12.50
N LEU A 419 -3.54 -19.64 11.60
CA LEU A 419 -4.43 -19.93 10.46
C LEU A 419 -5.33 -21.14 10.71
N LEU A 420 -5.16 -21.89 11.80
CA LEU A 420 -6.00 -23.03 12.17
C LEU A 420 -7.31 -22.59 12.83
N ASP A 421 -8.40 -23.31 12.56
CA ASP A 421 -9.68 -23.08 13.24
C ASP A 421 -9.59 -23.46 14.74
N ALA A 422 -9.65 -22.44 15.59
CA ALA A 422 -9.57 -22.55 17.04
C ALA A 422 -10.86 -23.06 17.72
N VAL A 423 -11.92 -23.39 16.98
CA VAL A 423 -13.15 -24.01 17.51
C VAL A 423 -13.10 -25.52 17.29
N ALA A 424 -13.55 -26.32 18.26
CA ALA A 424 -13.41 -27.79 18.19
C ALA A 424 -14.23 -28.41 17.05
N THR A 425 -15.48 -27.97 16.84
CA THR A 425 -16.31 -28.44 15.73
C THR A 425 -16.97 -27.30 14.95
N SER A 426 -17.09 -27.48 13.64
CA SER A 426 -17.90 -26.63 12.75
C SER A 426 -19.39 -27.04 12.70
N VAL A 427 -19.79 -28.09 13.41
CA VAL A 427 -21.20 -28.52 13.50
C VAL A 427 -22.03 -27.49 14.26
N ARG A 428 -23.15 -27.08 13.67
CA ARG A 428 -24.04 -26.08 14.27
C ARG A 428 -24.96 -26.74 15.29
N ALA A 429 -25.04 -26.17 16.50
CA ALA A 429 -25.91 -26.64 17.59
C ALA A 429 -27.41 -26.83 17.25
N ARG A 430 -27.90 -26.23 16.15
CA ARG A 430 -29.28 -26.44 15.65
C ARG A 430 -29.45 -27.65 14.70
N ASP A 431 -28.35 -28.11 14.10
CA ASP A 431 -28.34 -29.22 13.14
C ASP A 431 -28.12 -30.57 13.91
N VAL A 432 -27.77 -30.50 15.20
CA VAL A 432 -27.65 -31.64 16.14
C VAL A 432 -29.02 -32.11 16.66
N GLY A 433 -29.30 -33.40 16.48
CA GLY A 433 -30.49 -34.10 17.00
C GLY A 433 -30.21 -35.04 18.18
N ALA A 434 -28.97 -35.50 18.35
CA ALA A 434 -28.55 -36.28 19.51
C ALA A 434 -27.06 -36.06 19.83
N ILE A 435 -26.65 -36.36 21.07
CA ILE A 435 -25.26 -36.27 21.53
C ILE A 435 -24.92 -37.55 22.28
N GLU A 436 -23.87 -38.24 21.86
CA GLU A 436 -23.33 -39.41 22.54
C GLU A 436 -22.03 -38.99 23.24
N ILE A 437 -21.98 -39.18 24.56
CA ILE A 437 -20.79 -38.95 25.39
C ILE A 437 -20.31 -40.31 25.90
N VAL A 438 -19.05 -40.64 25.66
CA VAL A 438 -18.38 -41.85 26.17
C VAL A 438 -17.21 -41.43 27.04
N SER A 439 -17.17 -41.87 28.29
CA SER A 439 -16.11 -41.62 29.27
C SER A 439 -15.69 -42.92 29.96
N ALA A 440 -14.72 -42.84 30.88
CA ALA A 440 -14.33 -43.99 31.71
C ALA A 440 -15.48 -44.48 32.63
N ASP A 441 -16.42 -43.60 33.00
CA ASP A 441 -17.54 -43.91 33.88
C ASP A 441 -18.74 -44.56 33.14
N GLY A 442 -18.78 -44.46 31.81
CA GLY A 442 -19.81 -45.09 30.98
C GLY A 442 -20.19 -44.30 29.73
N ARG A 443 -21.47 -44.39 29.39
CA ARG A 443 -22.05 -43.81 28.16
C ARG A 443 -23.33 -43.05 28.48
N ILE A 444 -23.40 -41.80 28.02
CA ILE A 444 -24.59 -40.96 28.06
C ILE A 444 -25.03 -40.73 26.61
N LEU A 445 -26.30 -41.03 26.30
CA LEU A 445 -26.91 -40.66 25.02
C LEU A 445 -28.02 -39.65 25.28
N LEU A 446 -27.79 -38.41 24.88
CA LEU A 446 -28.77 -37.33 24.90
C LEU A 446 -29.54 -37.31 23.58
N ARG A 447 -30.87 -37.15 23.62
CA ARG A 447 -31.72 -36.97 22.44
C ARG A 447 -32.53 -35.69 22.57
N ARG A 448 -32.67 -34.97 21.45
CA ARG A 448 -33.36 -33.69 21.38
C ARG A 448 -34.85 -33.90 21.12
N GLU A 449 -35.68 -33.50 22.08
CA GLU A 449 -37.12 -33.36 21.90
C GLU A 449 -37.48 -31.93 21.47
N SER A 450 -38.75 -31.66 21.18
CA SER A 450 -39.20 -30.35 20.66
C SER A 450 -38.88 -29.14 21.55
N ALA A 451 -38.69 -29.34 22.86
CA ALA A 451 -38.40 -28.27 23.82
C ALA A 451 -37.54 -28.72 25.03
N SER A 452 -36.94 -29.92 24.96
CA SER A 452 -36.21 -30.54 26.07
C SER A 452 -35.20 -31.57 25.56
N TRP A 453 -34.43 -32.15 26.46
CA TRP A 453 -33.50 -33.24 26.17
C TRP A 453 -33.80 -34.45 27.05
N THR A 454 -34.01 -35.61 26.42
CA THR A 454 -34.04 -36.91 27.08
C THR A 454 -32.63 -37.50 27.13
N ALA A 455 -32.37 -38.36 28.12
CA ALA A 455 -31.05 -38.96 28.33
C ALA A 455 -31.15 -40.44 28.70
N THR A 456 -30.29 -41.25 28.10
CA THR A 456 -30.09 -42.67 28.44
C THR A 456 -28.66 -42.84 28.97
N VAL A 457 -28.53 -43.25 30.23
CA VAL A 457 -27.25 -43.42 30.93
C VAL A 457 -26.95 -44.90 31.17
N THR A 458 -25.80 -45.37 30.67
CA THR A 458 -25.25 -46.72 30.88
C THR A 458 -23.96 -46.61 31.70
N SER A 459 -23.82 -47.41 32.75
CA SER A 459 -22.63 -47.44 33.62
C SER A 459 -21.53 -48.31 33.02
N ALA A 460 -20.26 -47.90 33.12
CA ALA A 460 -19.11 -48.80 32.85
C ALA A 460 -18.82 -49.75 34.03
N ALA A 461 -19.10 -49.31 35.27
CA ALA A 461 -18.78 -50.06 36.48
C ALA A 461 -19.70 -51.26 36.74
N ASP A 462 -20.89 -51.26 36.13
CA ASP A 462 -21.81 -52.40 36.11
C ASP A 462 -22.56 -52.43 34.78
N ALA A 463 -22.14 -53.32 33.88
CA ALA A 463 -22.76 -53.55 32.58
C ALA A 463 -24.02 -54.44 32.64
N ALA A 464 -24.37 -55.00 33.81
CA ALA A 464 -25.61 -55.74 34.03
C ALA A 464 -26.73 -54.85 34.61
N SER A 465 -26.40 -53.69 35.18
CA SER A 465 -27.38 -52.68 35.61
C SER A 465 -28.21 -52.17 34.41
N PRO A 466 -29.53 -52.00 34.57
CA PRO A 466 -30.41 -51.50 33.51
C PRO A 466 -30.07 -50.07 33.12
N GLN A 467 -30.23 -49.75 31.82
CA GLN A 467 -30.06 -48.39 31.32
C GLN A 467 -31.05 -47.44 32.00
N ARG A 468 -30.53 -46.33 32.55
CA ARG A 468 -31.36 -45.32 33.21
C ARG A 468 -31.80 -44.28 32.18
N VAL A 469 -33.10 -44.25 31.87
CA VAL A 469 -33.72 -43.22 31.03
C VAL A 469 -34.26 -42.10 31.90
N GLY A 470 -34.21 -40.86 31.42
CA GLY A 470 -34.65 -39.67 32.16
C GLY A 470 -34.49 -38.38 31.35
N THR A 471 -34.45 -37.25 32.05
CA THR A 471 -34.24 -35.92 31.47
C THR A 471 -32.95 -35.27 31.98
N VAL A 472 -32.47 -34.25 31.27
CA VAL A 472 -31.33 -33.41 31.66
C VAL A 472 -31.70 -31.93 31.59
N ASP A 473 -30.90 -31.07 32.22
CA ASP A 473 -31.04 -29.62 32.08
C ASP A 473 -30.66 -29.20 30.65
N ALA A 474 -31.64 -28.73 29.87
CA ALA A 474 -31.42 -28.21 28.52
C ALA A 474 -30.36 -27.10 28.50
N SER A 475 -30.29 -26.25 29.54
CA SER A 475 -29.29 -25.19 29.66
C SER A 475 -27.89 -25.72 29.94
N ALA A 476 -27.73 -26.99 30.36
CA ALA A 476 -26.43 -27.67 30.40
C ALA A 476 -26.04 -28.19 29.01
N VAL A 477 -26.98 -28.77 28.27
CA VAL A 477 -26.73 -29.23 26.90
C VAL A 477 -26.38 -28.08 25.95
N ASP A 478 -27.07 -26.94 26.08
CA ASP A 478 -26.74 -25.72 25.33
C ASP A 478 -25.33 -25.19 25.65
N ARG A 479 -24.86 -25.33 26.90
CA ARG A 479 -23.50 -24.94 27.31
C ARG A 479 -22.44 -25.91 26.79
N LEU A 480 -22.70 -27.23 26.80
CA LEU A 480 -21.85 -28.21 26.11
C LEU A 480 -21.73 -27.89 24.61
N LEU A 481 -22.85 -27.64 23.94
CA LEU A 481 -22.85 -27.29 22.51
C LEU A 481 -22.12 -25.97 22.23
N ALA A 482 -22.27 -24.95 23.07
CA ALA A 482 -21.53 -23.69 22.95
C ALA A 482 -20.02 -23.86 23.21
N ALA A 483 -19.62 -24.69 24.18
CA ALA A 483 -18.23 -24.98 24.48
C ALA A 483 -17.51 -25.69 23.31
N LEU A 484 -18.21 -26.59 22.61
CA LEU A 484 -17.66 -27.34 21.46
C LEU A 484 -17.70 -26.54 20.15
N SER A 485 -18.79 -25.80 19.88
CA SER A 485 -19.06 -25.20 18.55
C SER A 485 -18.94 -23.66 18.48
N MET A 486 -18.63 -22.98 19.59
CA MET A 486 -18.52 -21.51 19.64
C MET A 486 -17.34 -21.00 20.47
N THR A 487 -16.92 -21.70 21.53
CA THR A 487 -15.77 -21.29 22.33
C THR A 487 -14.46 -21.55 21.57
N ARG A 488 -13.67 -20.50 21.37
CA ARG A 488 -12.34 -20.57 20.76
C ARG A 488 -11.28 -20.95 21.80
N ALA A 489 -10.27 -21.69 21.37
CA ALA A 489 -9.09 -22.00 22.15
C ALA A 489 -8.24 -20.75 22.43
N GLY A 490 -7.44 -20.82 23.51
CA GLY A 490 -6.44 -19.81 23.85
C GLY A 490 -5.12 -20.00 23.10
N SER A 491 -4.79 -21.24 22.75
CA SER A 491 -3.73 -21.62 21.80
C SER A 491 -4.14 -22.84 21.00
N VAL A 492 -3.49 -23.04 19.86
CA VAL A 492 -3.70 -24.18 18.96
C VAL A 492 -2.33 -24.78 18.65
N GLU A 493 -2.20 -26.10 18.71
CA GLU A 493 -0.93 -26.83 18.52
C GLU A 493 -1.14 -28.04 17.61
N ILE A 494 -0.21 -28.26 16.65
CA ILE A 494 -0.21 -29.46 15.79
C ILE A 494 0.59 -30.55 16.52
N ALA A 495 -0.10 -31.51 17.14
CA ALA A 495 0.53 -32.55 17.94
C ALA A 495 -0.36 -33.79 18.10
N ALA A 496 0.25 -34.92 18.47
CA ALA A 496 -0.48 -36.14 18.75
C ALA A 496 -1.37 -35.97 20.00
N TYR A 497 -2.65 -36.34 19.88
CA TYR A 497 -3.63 -36.21 20.95
C TYR A 497 -3.24 -37.02 22.21
N PRO A 498 -3.26 -36.42 23.42
CA PRO A 498 -2.74 -37.03 24.65
C PRO A 498 -3.73 -38.05 25.25
N ILE A 499 -3.85 -39.22 24.63
CA ILE A 499 -4.83 -40.27 24.97
C ILE A 499 -4.77 -40.74 26.44
N ALA A 500 -3.58 -40.69 27.08
CA ALA A 500 -3.41 -41.00 28.50
C ALA A 500 -4.07 -39.98 29.46
N SER A 501 -4.63 -38.89 28.93
CA SER A 501 -5.41 -37.88 29.66
C SER A 501 -6.80 -37.66 29.06
N GLU A 502 -7.28 -38.55 28.19
CA GLU A 502 -8.66 -38.56 27.68
C GLU A 502 -9.65 -38.64 28.86
N ARG A 503 -10.64 -37.75 28.85
CA ARG A 503 -11.77 -37.70 29.78
C ARG A 503 -13.03 -38.22 29.14
N ALA A 504 -13.33 -37.75 27.93
CA ALA A 504 -14.52 -38.15 27.20
C ALA A 504 -14.33 -38.01 25.69
N ARG A 505 -15.23 -38.64 24.96
CA ARG A 505 -15.46 -38.46 23.52
C ARG A 505 -16.91 -38.06 23.33
N VAL A 506 -17.14 -36.97 22.60
CA VAL A 506 -18.47 -36.43 22.34
C VAL A 506 -18.75 -36.52 20.84
N THR A 507 -19.56 -37.50 20.45
CA THR A 507 -20.09 -37.67 19.09
C THR A 507 -21.33 -36.79 18.94
N LEU A 508 -21.31 -35.85 18.00
CA LEU A 508 -22.49 -35.07 17.63
C LEU A 508 -23.25 -35.81 16.52
N LEU A 509 -24.54 -36.06 16.75
CA LEU A 509 -25.39 -36.83 15.85
C LEU A 509 -26.50 -35.95 15.27
N GLY A 510 -26.80 -36.12 13.99
CA GLY A 510 -27.93 -35.48 13.34
C GLY A 510 -29.27 -36.13 13.69
N PHE A 511 -30.34 -35.65 13.07
CA PHE A 511 -31.71 -36.09 13.37
C PHE A 511 -32.03 -37.51 12.84
N ALA A 512 -31.22 -38.07 11.94
CA ALA A 512 -31.29 -39.47 11.51
C ALA A 512 -30.35 -40.40 12.29
N ASN A 513 -29.63 -39.90 13.31
CA ASN A 513 -28.53 -40.56 14.04
C ASN A 513 -27.24 -40.74 13.22
N GLU A 514 -27.08 -39.97 12.14
CA GLU A 514 -25.85 -39.85 11.38
C GLU A 514 -24.77 -39.10 12.19
N PRO A 515 -23.50 -39.55 12.22
CA PRO A 515 -22.42 -38.81 12.87
C PRO A 515 -22.05 -37.56 12.07
N LEU A 516 -22.08 -36.41 12.73
CA LEU A 516 -21.74 -35.10 12.14
C LEU A 516 -20.28 -34.72 12.41
N ASP A 517 -19.81 -34.95 13.64
CA ASP A 517 -18.41 -34.75 14.07
C ASP A 517 -18.18 -35.52 15.39
N THR A 518 -16.93 -35.65 15.83
CA THR A 518 -16.58 -36.32 17.10
C THR A 518 -15.41 -35.62 17.78
N VAL A 519 -15.69 -34.90 18.87
CA VAL A 519 -14.66 -34.20 19.65
C VAL A 519 -14.12 -35.11 20.75
N ARG A 520 -12.80 -35.32 20.74
CA ARG A 520 -12.04 -35.94 21.82
C ARG A 520 -11.65 -34.88 22.85
N ILE A 521 -11.83 -35.19 24.14
CA ILE A 521 -11.66 -34.26 25.26
C ILE A 521 -10.62 -34.83 26.22
N ALA A 522 -9.49 -34.15 26.36
CA ALA A 522 -8.45 -34.48 27.34
C ALA A 522 -8.22 -33.36 28.37
N ARG A 523 -7.60 -33.67 29.50
CA ARG A 523 -7.13 -32.63 30.46
C ARG A 523 -5.80 -32.03 30.03
N GLY A 524 -5.68 -30.71 30.15
CA GLY A 524 -4.44 -29.98 29.90
C GLY A 524 -3.40 -30.22 31.02
N VAL A 525 -2.26 -30.82 30.67
CA VAL A 525 -1.20 -31.25 31.61
C VAL A 525 -0.58 -30.16 32.47
N SER A 526 -0.62 -28.89 32.03
CA SER A 526 0.04 -27.76 32.70
C SER A 526 -0.93 -26.72 33.28
N SER A 527 -2.20 -26.71 32.86
CA SER A 527 -3.16 -25.64 33.13
C SER A 527 -4.42 -26.08 33.90
N GLY A 528 -4.66 -27.40 34.01
CA GLY A 528 -5.91 -27.95 34.55
C GLY A 528 -7.14 -27.78 33.65
N GLY A 529 -7.01 -27.05 32.53
CA GLY A 529 -8.04 -26.84 31.52
C GLY A 529 -8.27 -28.07 30.63
N PHE A 530 -8.78 -27.83 29.43
CA PHE A 530 -9.18 -28.88 28.48
C PHE A 530 -8.43 -28.76 27.15
N ILE A 531 -8.15 -29.90 26.54
CA ILE A 531 -7.67 -30.03 25.16
C ILE A 531 -8.80 -30.67 24.37
N LEU A 532 -9.23 -30.00 23.30
CA LEU A 532 -10.24 -30.47 22.36
C LEU A 532 -9.58 -30.77 21.00
N GLU A 533 -9.95 -31.87 20.36
CA GLU A 533 -9.47 -32.23 19.02
C GLU A 533 -10.55 -33.08 18.32
N ASN A 534 -10.70 -32.99 16.99
CA ASN A 534 -11.79 -33.66 16.27
C ASN A 534 -11.30 -34.58 15.13
N GLY A 535 -10.18 -35.27 15.36
CA GLY A 535 -9.55 -36.20 14.42
C GLY A 535 -8.57 -35.58 13.41
N ASP A 536 -8.40 -34.26 13.42
CA ASP A 536 -7.55 -33.50 12.48
C ASP A 536 -6.09 -33.32 12.95
N GLY A 537 -5.72 -33.83 14.13
CA GLY A 537 -4.39 -33.66 14.72
C GLY A 537 -4.13 -32.27 15.32
N VAL A 538 -5.19 -31.47 15.53
CA VAL A 538 -5.11 -30.08 15.99
C VAL A 538 -5.61 -29.96 17.42
N LEU A 539 -4.67 -29.82 18.35
CA LEU A 539 -4.95 -29.65 19.77
C LEU A 539 -5.40 -28.22 20.02
N ARG A 540 -6.68 -28.05 20.33
CA ARG A 540 -7.30 -26.78 20.69
C ARG A 540 -7.30 -26.66 22.21
N ILE A 541 -6.46 -25.77 22.73
CA ILE A 541 -6.13 -25.71 24.15
C ILE A 541 -6.93 -24.60 24.83
N HIS A 542 -7.78 -25.00 25.77
CA HIS A 542 -8.65 -24.13 26.54
C HIS A 542 -8.18 -24.06 28.00
N GLY A 543 -8.49 -22.92 28.65
CA GLY A 543 -8.40 -22.81 30.10
C GLY A 543 -9.55 -23.56 30.80
N ALA A 544 -10.01 -23.02 31.93
CA ALA A 544 -11.29 -23.45 32.49
C ALA A 544 -12.44 -23.01 31.56
N ILE A 545 -13.22 -23.97 31.08
CA ILE A 545 -14.45 -23.77 30.30
C ILE A 545 -15.59 -24.60 30.91
N ASP A 546 -16.82 -24.12 30.80
CA ASP A 546 -18.03 -24.83 31.25
C ASP A 546 -18.40 -25.88 30.20
N LEU A 547 -17.94 -27.11 30.43
CA LEU A 547 -17.99 -28.22 29.49
C LEU A 547 -18.70 -29.41 30.16
N PRO A 548 -20.04 -29.33 30.38
CA PRO A 548 -20.77 -30.33 31.16
C PRO A 548 -20.87 -31.64 30.39
N ILE A 549 -20.07 -32.62 30.79
CA ILE A 549 -19.95 -33.94 30.15
C ILE A 549 -20.35 -35.07 31.09
N ASP A 550 -20.29 -34.85 32.41
CA ASP A 550 -20.64 -35.85 33.40
C ASP A 550 -22.14 -35.77 33.81
N VAL A 551 -22.69 -36.91 34.27
CA VAL A 551 -24.13 -37.09 34.60
C VAL A 551 -24.66 -36.05 35.59
N SER A 552 -23.82 -35.60 36.52
CA SER A 552 -24.10 -34.57 37.53
C SER A 552 -24.13 -33.15 36.95
N GLU A 553 -23.22 -32.84 36.02
CA GLU A 553 -23.09 -31.52 35.38
C GLU A 553 -24.26 -31.26 34.41
N LEU A 554 -24.71 -32.33 33.73
CA LEU A 554 -25.93 -32.38 32.93
C LEU A 554 -27.22 -32.40 33.77
N ARG A 555 -27.12 -32.50 35.11
CA ARG A 555 -28.24 -32.53 36.06
C ARG A 555 -29.28 -33.60 35.72
N PHE A 556 -28.82 -34.82 35.42
CA PHE A 556 -29.70 -35.93 35.04
C PHE A 556 -30.71 -36.29 36.14
N VAL A 557 -31.99 -36.32 35.78
CA VAL A 557 -33.09 -36.82 36.61
C VAL A 557 -33.65 -38.07 35.95
N ALA A 558 -33.45 -39.22 36.59
CA ALA A 558 -34.02 -40.49 36.12
C ALA A 558 -35.55 -40.43 36.15
N ALA A 559 -36.18 -41.03 35.15
CA ALA A 559 -37.63 -41.27 35.18
C ALA A 559 -37.98 -42.21 36.36
N PRO A 560 -39.15 -42.04 37.00
CA PRO A 560 -39.61 -43.00 37.99
C PRO A 560 -39.73 -44.38 37.35
N GLN A 561 -39.17 -45.39 38.00
CA GLN A 561 -39.36 -46.79 37.60
C GLN A 561 -40.84 -47.13 37.80
N GLU A 562 -41.56 -47.45 36.72
CA GLU A 562 -42.89 -48.04 36.83
C GLU A 562 -42.76 -49.44 37.42
N THR A 563 -42.93 -49.55 38.74
CA THR A 563 -43.03 -50.83 39.43
C THR A 563 -44.34 -51.51 39.01
N THR A 564 -44.28 -52.31 37.95
CA THR A 564 -45.39 -53.19 37.56
C THR A 564 -45.70 -54.14 38.74
N PRO A 565 -46.94 -54.21 39.22
CA PRO A 565 -47.32 -55.02 40.38
C PRO A 565 -47.46 -56.52 40.05
#